data_AF-A0A2G9TZ71-F1
#
_entry.id   AF-A0A2G9TZ71-F1
#
_cell.length_a   1.000
_cell.length_b   1.000
_cell.length_c   1.000
_cell.angle_alpha   90.00
_cell.angle_beta   90.00
_cell.angle_gamma   90.00
#
_symmetry.space_group_name_H-M   'P 1'
#
loop_
_entity.id
_entity.type
_entity.pdbx_description
1 polymer ?
#
loop_
_entity_poly.entity_id
_entity_poly.type
_entity_poly.pdbx_seq_one_letter_code
_entity_poly.pdbx_strand_id
1 'polypeptide(L)'
;SIRDENAKNGWVARLIVCKGLAKNVKAAVKKEFKRILDMNEKSRPFAMFDRRKELWFKTIPNAVFVEHYGVENDDCVVFSWGDEEGVQWTLGQLRNLMADVAGLRKQRKLLLFPEGTDRGVRAAAQSNVYAKQNGLPRYDYVLHPRTTGFNYLLNVMRSENYISCVYDITVAYEDVIIDSEMSLLKGIFPKNIHFNVKKYDIKEIPSDPEESGIWLKELWREKEEALKKFYESEPHKRRLDPSGVGYMFPVRTEGIGYYVAFTFWILMTAALMTYIFGAKVHIRGDKIDHSKPALIIMNHRTRIDSKRLLYQEGDR
;
A
#
# COMPACT_ATOMS: atom_id res chain seq x y z
N SER A 1 14.46 28.30 25.15
CA SER A 1 14.68 27.06 25.93
C SER A 1 13.85 27.16 27.19
N ILE A 2 12.85 26.29 27.37
CA ILE A 2 12.04 26.24 28.60
C ILE A 2 12.84 25.46 29.64
N ARG A 3 13.96 26.01 30.14
CA ARG A 3 14.82 25.29 31.07
C ARG A 3 14.31 25.54 32.48
N ASP A 4 13.92 24.48 33.18
CA ASP A 4 13.73 24.54 34.64
C ASP A 4 15.09 24.86 35.27
N GLU A 5 15.13 25.78 36.24
CA GLU A 5 16.37 26.19 36.92
C GLU A 5 17.05 25.04 37.66
N ASN A 6 16.30 23.96 37.95
CA ASN A 6 16.80 22.72 38.55
C ASN A 6 17.04 21.57 37.54
N ALA A 7 16.98 21.84 36.23
CA ALA A 7 17.10 20.80 35.21
C ALA A 7 18.53 20.24 35.12
N LYS A 8 18.66 18.90 35.22
CA LYS A 8 19.92 18.18 35.01
C LYS A 8 20.58 18.59 33.69
N ASN A 9 21.92 18.59 33.65
CA ASN A 9 22.67 18.81 32.41
C ASN A 9 22.19 17.84 31.33
N GLY A 10 21.85 18.36 30.14
CA GLY A 10 21.30 17.59 29.02
C GLY A 10 19.77 17.49 28.96
N TRP A 11 19.03 18.10 29.89
CA TRP A 11 17.57 18.18 29.80
C TRP A 11 17.13 19.10 28.66
N VAL A 12 16.24 18.61 27.80
CA VAL A 12 15.64 19.36 26.70
C VAL A 12 14.12 19.17 26.70
N ALA A 13 13.41 20.20 26.24
CA ALA A 13 12.00 20.13 25.91
C ALA A 13 11.81 20.59 24.47
N ARG A 14 11.06 19.80 23.70
CA ARG A 14 10.75 20.09 22.29
C ARG A 14 9.25 19.92 22.06
N LEU A 15 8.75 20.61 21.05
CA LEU A 15 7.33 20.55 20.68
C LEU A 15 7.14 20.36 19.18
N ILE A 16 5.97 19.85 18.82
CA ILE A 16 5.46 19.79 17.46
C ILE A 16 4.07 20.43 17.46
N VAL A 17 3.81 21.32 16.50
CA VAL A 17 2.47 21.85 16.22
C VAL A 17 1.86 21.02 15.11
N CYS A 18 0.76 20.33 15.41
CA CYS A 18 0.02 19.48 14.50
C CYS A 18 -1.22 20.24 14.01
N LYS A 19 -1.13 20.78 12.79
CA LYS A 19 -2.10 21.72 12.22
C LYS A 19 -3.48 21.09 12.02
N GLY A 20 -4.54 21.73 12.51
CA GLY A 20 -5.94 21.32 12.31
C GLY A 20 -6.38 20.01 12.97
N LEU A 21 -5.58 19.44 13.88
CA LEU A 21 -5.80 18.09 14.44
C LEU A 21 -6.43 18.05 15.83
N ALA A 22 -6.77 19.19 16.44
CA ALA A 22 -7.32 19.26 17.80
C ALA A 22 -8.59 18.41 17.99
N LYS A 23 -9.45 18.31 16.97
CA LYS A 23 -10.71 17.53 17.02
C LYS A 23 -10.46 16.02 17.00
N ASN A 24 -9.34 15.59 16.43
CA ASN A 24 -9.00 14.18 16.23
C ASN A 24 -8.30 13.58 17.46
N VAL A 25 -7.59 14.39 18.24
CA VAL A 25 -6.83 13.94 19.43
C VAL A 25 -7.71 13.87 20.68
N LYS A 26 -8.61 12.88 20.70
CA LYS A 26 -9.47 12.57 21.86
C LYS A 26 -8.70 11.87 22.98
N ALA A 27 -9.27 11.80 24.19
CA ALA A 27 -8.67 11.14 25.34
C ALA A 27 -8.27 9.67 25.08
N ALA A 28 -9.10 8.92 24.34
CA ALA A 28 -8.80 7.54 23.95
C ALA A 28 -7.54 7.43 23.09
N VAL A 29 -7.38 8.34 22.11
CA VAL A 29 -6.19 8.40 21.23
C VAL A 29 -4.94 8.70 22.06
N LYS A 30 -5.01 9.67 22.99
CA LYS A 30 -3.90 9.99 23.90
C LYS A 30 -3.49 8.79 24.77
N LYS A 31 -4.47 8.04 25.28
CA LYS A 31 -4.22 6.83 26.10
C LYS A 31 -3.54 5.74 25.27
N GLU A 32 -3.97 5.55 24.03
CA GLU A 32 -3.37 4.57 23.13
C GLU A 32 -1.93 4.94 22.75
N PHE A 33 -1.67 6.21 22.43
CA PHE A 33 -0.31 6.67 22.15
C PHE A 33 0.62 6.44 23.34
N LYS A 34 0.14 6.75 24.55
CA LYS A 34 0.90 6.48 25.77
C LYS A 34 1.20 4.99 25.93
N ARG A 35 0.20 4.13 25.74
CA ARG A 35 0.34 2.67 25.82
C ARG A 35 1.41 2.14 24.85
N ILE A 36 1.40 2.60 23.60
CA ILE A 36 2.36 2.18 22.57
C ILE A 36 3.78 2.65 22.92
N LEU A 37 3.93 3.90 23.32
CA LEU A 37 5.25 4.49 23.58
C LEU A 37 5.89 3.92 24.86
N ASP A 38 5.10 3.70 25.91
CA ASP A 38 5.58 3.15 27.19
C ASP A 38 6.13 1.71 27.04
N MET A 39 5.92 1.04 25.90
CA MET A 39 6.57 -0.25 25.59
C MET A 39 8.07 -0.12 25.28
N ASN A 40 8.59 1.09 25.07
CA ASN A 40 9.98 1.32 24.72
C ASN A 40 10.69 2.17 25.79
N GLU A 41 11.86 1.72 26.24
CA GLU A 41 12.68 2.41 27.24
C GLU A 41 13.18 3.80 26.81
N LYS A 42 13.23 4.07 25.50
CA LYS A 42 13.56 5.40 24.96
C LYS A 42 12.40 6.40 25.08
N SER A 43 11.21 5.94 25.46
CA SER A 43 10.05 6.80 25.64
C SER A 43 10.31 7.85 26.73
N ARG A 44 9.93 9.09 26.43
CA ARG A 44 9.95 10.21 27.37
C ARG A 44 8.57 10.74 27.64
N PRO A 45 8.36 11.33 28.82
CA PRO A 45 7.11 12.02 29.13
C PRO A 45 6.72 12.98 28.01
N PHE A 46 5.43 12.96 27.68
CA PHE A 46 4.86 13.84 26.70
C PHE A 46 3.48 14.32 27.14
N ALA A 47 3.08 15.46 26.61
CA ALA A 47 1.77 16.03 26.82
C ALA A 47 1.21 16.55 25.50
N MET A 48 -0.12 16.49 25.35
CA MET A 48 -0.80 16.96 24.16
C MET A 48 -1.89 17.95 24.57
N PHE A 49 -1.81 19.17 24.04
CA PHE A 49 -2.70 20.26 24.35
C PHE A 49 -3.42 20.76 23.10
N ASP A 50 -4.59 21.35 23.31
CA ASP A 50 -5.28 22.15 22.31
C ASP A 50 -5.41 23.59 22.82
N ARG A 51 -5.77 24.51 21.93
CA ARG A 51 -5.90 25.93 22.29
C ARG A 51 -7.01 26.21 23.32
N ARG A 52 -8.01 25.33 23.40
CA ARG A 52 -9.15 25.41 24.31
C ARG A 52 -8.75 25.21 25.77
N LYS A 53 -7.62 24.55 26.04
CA LYS A 53 -7.11 24.39 27.40
C LYS A 53 -6.51 25.71 27.89
N GLU A 54 -7.09 26.27 28.95
CA GLU A 54 -6.72 27.57 29.52
C GLU A 54 -5.28 27.65 30.01
N LEU A 55 -4.70 26.53 30.48
CA LEU A 55 -3.34 26.46 31.01
C LEU A 55 -2.62 25.21 30.53
N TRP A 56 -1.50 25.37 29.83
CA TRP A 56 -0.63 24.25 29.39
C TRP A 56 0.47 23.98 30.41
N PHE A 57 1.10 25.05 30.92
CA PHE A 57 2.14 25.00 31.95
C PHE A 57 1.82 25.99 33.07
N LYS A 58 2.12 25.63 34.32
CA LYS A 58 1.82 26.46 35.50
C LYS A 58 2.56 27.80 35.49
N THR A 59 3.75 27.83 34.93
CA THR A 59 4.70 28.95 35.03
C THR A 59 4.83 29.78 33.77
N ILE A 60 4.25 29.33 32.63
CA ILE A 60 4.42 30.01 31.34
C ILE A 60 3.04 30.27 30.72
N PRO A 61 2.72 31.54 30.39
CA PRO A 61 1.47 31.87 29.71
C PRO A 61 1.38 31.21 28.33
N ASN A 62 0.21 30.61 28.02
CA ASN A 62 -0.04 29.98 26.71
C ASN A 62 0.13 30.96 25.54
N ALA A 63 -0.14 32.25 25.75
CA ALA A 63 -0.01 33.30 24.73
C ALA A 63 1.38 33.34 24.10
N VAL A 64 2.44 33.15 24.90
CA VAL A 64 3.83 33.13 24.43
C VAL A 64 4.05 32.00 23.42
N PHE A 65 3.53 30.80 23.70
CA PHE A 65 3.65 29.66 22.79
C PHE A 65 2.82 29.83 21.52
N VAL A 66 1.63 30.38 21.67
CA VAL A 66 0.69 30.58 20.57
C VAL A 66 1.24 31.58 19.56
N GLU A 67 1.81 32.68 20.04
CA GLU A 67 2.43 33.70 19.19
C GLU A 67 3.74 33.19 18.58
N HIS A 68 4.63 32.62 19.39
CA HIS A 68 5.96 32.20 18.92
C HIS A 68 5.92 31.03 17.93
N TYR A 69 4.96 30.10 18.08
CA TYR A 69 4.84 28.92 17.22
C TYR A 69 3.62 28.99 16.27
N GLY A 70 2.92 30.12 16.21
CA GLY A 70 1.79 30.35 15.31
C GLY A 70 0.68 29.30 15.47
N VAL A 71 0.23 29.05 16.70
CA VAL A 71 -0.76 28.00 17.00
C VAL A 71 -2.19 28.51 16.83
N GLU A 72 -2.99 27.83 16.02
CA GLU A 72 -4.39 28.19 15.73
C GLU A 72 -5.38 27.40 16.62
N ASN A 73 -6.66 27.75 16.56
CA ASN A 73 -7.69 27.19 17.45
C ASN A 73 -7.94 25.69 17.26
N ASP A 74 -7.72 25.19 16.05
CA ASP A 74 -7.91 23.80 15.66
C ASP A 74 -6.60 22.98 15.67
N ASP A 75 -5.49 23.58 16.11
CA ASP A 75 -4.19 22.91 16.21
C ASP A 75 -4.07 22.07 17.49
N CYS A 76 -3.32 20.97 17.39
CA CYS A 76 -2.87 20.20 18.55
C CYS A 76 -1.37 20.40 18.75
N VAL A 77 -0.95 20.78 19.96
CA VAL A 77 0.46 20.91 20.31
C VAL A 77 0.91 19.71 21.13
N VAL A 78 1.99 19.09 20.69
CA VAL A 78 2.60 17.92 21.33
C VAL A 78 3.93 18.33 21.92
N PHE A 79 4.11 18.14 23.22
CA PHE A 79 5.34 18.42 23.95
C PHE A 79 5.97 17.13 24.44
N SER A 80 7.30 17.02 24.40
CA SER A 80 8.05 15.99 25.11
C SER A 80 9.30 16.59 25.76
N TRP A 81 9.69 16.04 26.91
CA TRP A 81 10.82 16.54 27.70
C TRP A 81 11.60 15.41 28.37
N GLY A 82 12.91 15.59 28.54
CA GLY A 82 13.83 14.56 29.03
C GLY A 82 15.24 14.76 28.48
N ASP A 83 16.02 13.68 28.35
CA ASP A 83 17.26 13.72 27.56
C ASP A 83 16.98 13.82 26.06
N GLU A 84 17.97 14.34 25.33
CA GLU A 84 17.83 14.66 23.92
C GLU A 84 17.50 13.47 23.03
N GLU A 85 18.15 12.32 23.25
CA GLU A 85 17.92 11.12 22.44
C GLU A 85 16.47 10.61 22.62
N GLY A 86 16.03 10.48 23.86
CA GLY A 86 14.66 10.04 24.16
C GLY A 86 13.60 11.01 23.64
N VAL A 87 13.80 12.31 23.81
CA VAL A 87 12.86 13.34 23.31
C VAL A 87 12.75 13.31 21.79
N GLN A 88 13.89 13.19 21.08
CA GLN A 88 13.88 13.06 19.63
C GLN A 88 13.16 11.80 19.16
N TRP A 89 13.41 10.67 19.83
CA TRP A 89 12.75 9.40 19.52
C TRP A 89 11.22 9.49 19.75
N THR A 90 10.79 9.97 20.92
CA THR A 90 9.37 10.11 21.27
C THR A 90 8.62 11.04 20.33
N LEU A 91 9.19 12.20 20.00
CA LEU A 91 8.58 13.12 19.05
C LEU A 91 8.53 12.56 17.62
N GLY A 92 9.52 11.75 17.22
CA GLY A 92 9.50 11.03 15.95
C GLY A 92 8.33 10.05 15.85
N GLN A 93 8.06 9.30 16.92
CA GLN A 93 6.92 8.39 16.97
C GLN A 93 5.58 9.12 17.06
N LEU A 94 5.47 10.16 17.90
CA LEU A 94 4.26 10.97 18.02
C LEU A 94 3.92 11.66 16.70
N ARG A 95 4.92 12.13 15.94
CA ARG A 95 4.70 12.64 14.57
C ARG A 95 4.08 11.59 13.65
N ASN A 96 4.58 10.35 13.70
CA ASN A 96 4.05 9.25 12.90
C ASN A 96 2.60 8.93 13.27
N LEU A 97 2.33 8.77 14.56
CA LEU A 97 0.99 8.47 15.09
C LEU A 97 -0.01 9.61 14.80
N MET A 98 0.45 10.86 14.87
CA MET A 98 -0.37 12.02 14.52
C MET A 98 -0.68 12.07 13.01
N ALA A 99 0.27 11.68 12.16
CA ALA A 99 0.01 11.54 10.72
C ALA A 99 -1.02 10.44 10.41
N ASP A 100 -1.02 9.35 11.18
CA ASP A 100 -2.04 8.29 11.06
C ASP A 100 -3.43 8.81 11.45
N VAL A 101 -3.54 9.54 12.57
CA VAL A 101 -4.78 10.16 13.05
C VAL A 101 -5.30 11.25 12.09
N ALA A 102 -4.40 11.95 11.41
CA ALA A 102 -4.71 12.90 10.36
C ALA A 102 -5.20 12.24 9.06
N GLY A 103 -5.15 10.90 8.97
CA GLY A 103 -5.46 10.17 7.76
C GLY A 103 -4.42 10.33 6.65
N LEU A 104 -3.28 10.99 6.91
CA LEU A 104 -2.20 11.19 5.94
C LEU A 104 -1.54 9.87 5.53
N ARG A 105 -1.75 8.80 6.32
CA ARG A 105 -1.27 7.44 6.05
C ARG A 105 -2.39 6.41 5.83
N LYS A 106 -3.66 6.84 5.74
CA LYS A 106 -4.82 5.98 5.40
C LYS A 106 -4.85 5.54 3.92
N GLN A 107 -3.84 5.86 3.11
CA GLN A 107 -3.80 5.51 1.69
C GLN A 107 -2.88 4.32 1.40
N ARG A 108 -3.05 3.20 2.12
CA ARG A 108 -2.40 1.93 1.74
C ARG A 108 -3.30 1.18 0.76
N LYS A 109 -2.80 0.98 -0.46
CA LYS A 109 -3.38 0.02 -1.39
C LYS A 109 -2.90 -1.36 -0.98
N LEU A 110 -3.81 -2.28 -0.77
CA LEU A 110 -3.46 -3.66 -0.44
C LEU A 110 -3.44 -4.48 -1.72
N LEU A 111 -2.37 -5.24 -1.95
CA LEU A 111 -2.29 -6.18 -3.07
C LEU A 111 -2.62 -7.57 -2.54
N LEU A 112 -3.58 -8.24 -3.17
CA LEU A 112 -3.97 -9.61 -2.88
C LEU A 112 -3.78 -10.48 -4.14
N PHE A 113 -3.25 -11.68 -3.93
CA PHE A 113 -3.21 -12.74 -4.92
C PHE A 113 -4.15 -13.86 -4.48
N PRO A 114 -5.41 -13.88 -4.94
CA PRO A 114 -6.39 -14.88 -4.54
C PRO A 114 -5.98 -16.33 -4.84
N GLU A 115 -5.06 -16.55 -5.78
CA GLU A 115 -4.48 -17.87 -6.07
C GLU A 115 -3.70 -18.44 -4.86
N GLY A 116 -3.19 -17.55 -3.99
CA GLY A 116 -2.50 -17.90 -2.74
C GLY A 116 -1.11 -18.53 -2.92
N THR A 117 -0.66 -18.76 -4.15
CA THR A 117 0.66 -19.31 -4.51
C THR A 117 0.94 -19.06 -5.98
N ASP A 118 2.20 -19.20 -6.40
CA ASP A 118 2.57 -19.12 -7.81
C ASP A 118 2.04 -20.33 -8.59
N ARG A 119 1.75 -20.14 -9.89
CA ARG A 119 1.39 -21.21 -10.83
C ARG A 119 2.57 -22.11 -11.22
N GLY A 120 3.20 -22.77 -10.26
CA GLY A 120 4.19 -23.83 -10.51
C GLY A 120 3.53 -25.15 -10.90
N VAL A 121 4.30 -26.09 -11.48
CA VAL A 121 3.80 -27.42 -11.90
C VAL A 121 3.02 -28.14 -10.80
N ARG A 122 3.51 -28.09 -9.56
CA ARG A 122 2.85 -28.69 -8.39
C ARG A 122 1.52 -28.00 -8.04
N ALA A 123 1.50 -26.66 -8.06
CA ALA A 123 0.30 -25.88 -7.73
C ALA A 123 -0.79 -26.06 -8.80
N ALA A 124 -0.40 -26.07 -10.08
CA ALA A 124 -1.31 -26.38 -11.18
C ALA A 124 -1.90 -27.80 -11.06
N ALA A 125 -1.08 -28.80 -10.72
CA ALA A 125 -1.57 -30.16 -10.51
C ALA A 125 -2.58 -30.24 -9.35
N GLN A 126 -2.30 -29.58 -8.22
CA GLN A 126 -3.23 -29.52 -7.08
C GLN A 126 -4.52 -28.78 -7.44
N SER A 127 -4.43 -27.67 -8.17
CA SER A 127 -5.61 -26.94 -8.63
C SER A 127 -6.46 -27.77 -9.59
N ASN A 128 -5.86 -28.60 -10.45
CA ASN A 128 -6.57 -29.51 -11.35
C ASN A 128 -7.30 -30.62 -10.59
N VAL A 129 -6.67 -31.19 -9.55
CA VAL A 129 -7.32 -32.18 -8.67
C VAL A 129 -8.52 -31.56 -7.97
N TYR A 130 -8.34 -30.36 -7.40
CA TYR A 130 -9.42 -29.61 -6.78
C TYR A 130 -10.57 -29.35 -7.75
N ALA A 131 -10.25 -28.89 -8.97
CA ALA A 131 -11.25 -28.62 -9.99
C ALA A 131 -12.07 -29.87 -10.33
N LYS A 132 -11.40 -31.01 -10.54
CA LYS A 132 -12.06 -32.30 -10.82
C LYS A 132 -12.96 -32.76 -9.67
N GLN A 133 -12.51 -32.62 -8.43
CA GLN A 133 -13.28 -33.02 -7.24
C GLN A 133 -14.53 -32.14 -7.03
N ASN A 134 -14.49 -30.89 -7.46
CA ASN A 134 -15.57 -29.92 -7.25
C ASN A 134 -16.39 -29.65 -8.53
N GLY A 135 -16.18 -30.42 -9.60
CA GLY A 135 -16.90 -30.24 -10.87
C GLY A 135 -16.60 -28.91 -11.57
N LEU A 136 -15.46 -28.29 -11.29
CA LEU A 136 -15.05 -27.01 -11.88
C LEU A 136 -14.25 -27.23 -13.18
N PRO A 137 -14.28 -26.27 -14.11
CA PRO A 137 -13.45 -26.32 -15.30
C PRO A 137 -11.96 -26.33 -14.95
N ARG A 138 -11.17 -27.00 -15.79
CA ARG A 138 -9.71 -26.96 -15.71
C ARG A 138 -9.21 -25.62 -16.24
N TYR A 139 -8.27 -25.01 -15.51
CA TYR A 139 -7.62 -23.75 -15.90
C TYR A 139 -6.15 -23.96 -16.28
N ASP A 140 -5.82 -23.60 -17.51
CA ASP A 140 -4.51 -23.74 -18.13
C ASP A 140 -3.66 -22.44 -18.05
N TYR A 141 -4.23 -21.30 -17.65
CA TYR A 141 -3.51 -20.01 -17.51
C TYR A 141 -3.57 -19.36 -16.13
N VAL A 142 -4.63 -19.58 -15.32
CA VAL A 142 -4.70 -19.18 -13.88
C VAL A 142 -4.95 -20.37 -12.93
N LEU A 143 -4.71 -20.21 -11.62
CA LEU A 143 -5.21 -21.13 -10.59
C LEU A 143 -6.60 -20.69 -10.10
N HIS A 144 -7.43 -21.61 -9.63
CA HIS A 144 -8.71 -21.26 -9.01
C HIS A 144 -8.52 -20.37 -7.77
N PRO A 145 -9.25 -19.25 -7.64
CA PRO A 145 -9.04 -18.31 -6.54
C PRO A 145 -9.60 -18.84 -5.23
N ARG A 146 -8.93 -18.51 -4.13
CA ARG A 146 -9.39 -18.74 -2.75
C ARG A 146 -10.24 -17.57 -2.30
N THR A 147 -11.52 -17.82 -2.06
CA THR A 147 -12.49 -16.77 -1.71
C THR A 147 -12.44 -16.36 -0.24
N THR A 148 -12.04 -17.25 0.67
CA THR A 148 -12.07 -17.00 2.12
C THR A 148 -11.26 -15.77 2.54
N GLY A 149 -10.00 -15.68 2.10
CA GLY A 149 -9.12 -14.56 2.44
C GLY A 149 -9.58 -13.25 1.80
N PHE A 150 -10.06 -13.31 0.56
CA PHE A 150 -10.65 -12.16 -0.13
C PHE A 150 -11.88 -11.64 0.62
N ASN A 151 -12.84 -12.50 0.95
CA ASN A 151 -14.06 -12.12 1.64
C ASN A 151 -13.79 -11.54 3.02
N TYR A 152 -12.91 -12.18 3.79
CA TYR A 152 -12.50 -11.68 5.10
C TYR A 152 -11.94 -10.26 5.00
N LEU A 153 -10.98 -10.06 4.09
CA LEU A 153 -10.32 -8.78 3.92
C LEU A 153 -11.29 -7.70 3.41
N LEU A 154 -12.11 -8.03 2.41
CA LEU A 154 -13.12 -7.12 1.87
C LEU A 154 -14.11 -6.68 2.95
N ASN A 155 -14.55 -7.61 3.80
CA ASN A 155 -15.46 -7.31 4.90
C ASN A 155 -14.83 -6.39 5.95
N VAL A 156 -13.59 -6.66 6.39
CA VAL A 156 -12.85 -5.78 7.30
C VAL A 156 -12.66 -4.40 6.70
N MET A 157 -12.29 -4.31 5.41
CA MET A 157 -12.09 -3.01 4.75
C MET A 157 -13.40 -2.24 4.60
N ARG A 158 -14.54 -2.91 4.43
CA ARG A 158 -15.87 -2.30 4.42
C ARG A 158 -16.29 -1.80 5.80
N SER A 159 -16.10 -2.61 6.85
CA SER A 159 -16.49 -2.23 8.22
C SER A 159 -15.74 -0.99 8.73
N GLU A 160 -14.47 -0.86 8.33
CA GLU A 160 -13.64 0.31 8.65
C GLU A 160 -13.86 1.52 7.71
N ASN A 161 -14.84 1.43 6.80
CA ASN A 161 -15.10 2.40 5.74
C ASN A 161 -13.82 2.83 5.00
N TYR A 162 -12.94 1.85 4.77
CA TYR A 162 -11.60 2.05 4.25
C TYR A 162 -11.52 1.86 2.74
N ILE A 163 -12.38 1.04 2.12
CA ILE A 163 -12.30 0.73 0.69
C ILE A 163 -13.34 1.46 -0.13
N SER A 164 -12.93 1.95 -1.30
CA SER A 164 -13.82 2.61 -2.28
C SER A 164 -13.98 1.83 -3.59
N CYS A 165 -13.00 1.00 -3.96
CA CYS A 165 -13.01 0.23 -5.20
C CYS A 165 -12.05 -0.96 -5.12
N VAL A 166 -12.23 -1.90 -6.04
CA VAL A 166 -11.32 -3.02 -6.29
C VAL A 166 -10.75 -2.89 -7.70
N TYR A 167 -9.43 -2.96 -7.83
CA TYR A 167 -8.76 -3.04 -9.12
C TYR A 167 -8.45 -4.50 -9.43
N ASP A 168 -8.97 -4.99 -10.54
CA ASP A 168 -8.64 -6.30 -11.08
C ASP A 168 -7.56 -6.16 -12.16
N ILE A 169 -6.41 -6.82 -11.96
CA ILE A 169 -5.27 -6.77 -12.87
C ILE A 169 -5.02 -8.15 -13.47
N THR A 170 -4.90 -8.18 -14.79
CA THR A 170 -4.46 -9.36 -15.55
C THR A 170 -3.11 -9.09 -16.20
N VAL A 171 -2.14 -9.96 -15.94
CA VAL A 171 -0.78 -9.88 -16.48
C VAL A 171 -0.52 -11.02 -17.47
N ALA A 172 -0.05 -10.66 -18.66
CA ALA A 172 0.37 -11.60 -19.70
C ALA A 172 1.76 -11.25 -20.25
N TYR A 173 2.57 -12.27 -20.49
CA TYR A 173 3.91 -12.18 -21.07
C TYR A 173 3.89 -12.71 -22.49
N GLU A 174 4.51 -12.01 -23.44
CA GLU A 174 4.48 -12.40 -24.84
C GLU A 174 5.24 -13.71 -25.11
N ASP A 175 6.42 -13.92 -24.54
CA ASP A 175 7.32 -15.00 -24.97
C ASP A 175 7.88 -15.81 -23.79
N VAL A 176 8.50 -15.17 -22.80
CA VAL A 176 9.08 -15.88 -21.65
C VAL A 176 8.27 -15.64 -20.39
N ILE A 177 7.80 -16.73 -19.75
CA ILE A 177 7.30 -16.68 -18.38
C ILE A 177 8.51 -16.85 -17.45
N ILE A 178 8.81 -15.83 -16.66
CA ILE A 178 9.96 -15.85 -15.75
C ILE A 178 9.64 -16.77 -14.57
N ASP A 179 10.35 -17.87 -14.47
CA ASP A 179 10.15 -18.90 -13.45
C ASP A 179 10.99 -18.66 -12.19
N SER A 180 12.09 -17.88 -12.29
CA SER A 180 13.01 -17.64 -11.18
C SER A 180 13.78 -16.32 -11.28
N GLU A 181 14.24 -15.80 -10.13
CA GLU A 181 15.15 -14.64 -10.03
C GLU A 181 16.50 -14.90 -10.75
N MET A 182 16.91 -16.17 -10.85
CA MET A 182 18.12 -16.56 -11.59
C MET A 182 17.94 -16.36 -13.09
N SER A 183 16.73 -16.54 -13.62
CA SER A 183 16.41 -16.28 -15.03
C SER A 183 16.52 -14.79 -15.36
N LEU A 184 16.18 -13.90 -14.42
CA LEU A 184 16.41 -12.46 -14.54
C LEU A 184 17.90 -12.10 -14.55
N LEU A 185 18.69 -12.70 -13.65
CA LEU A 185 20.15 -12.46 -13.58
C LEU A 185 20.89 -12.94 -14.84
N LYS A 186 20.32 -13.91 -15.56
CA LYS A 186 20.81 -14.41 -16.86
C LYS A 186 20.35 -13.55 -18.04
N GLY A 187 19.65 -12.44 -17.79
CA GLY A 187 19.17 -11.53 -18.82
C GLY A 187 17.98 -12.05 -19.63
N ILE A 188 17.28 -13.08 -19.13
CA ILE A 188 16.09 -13.61 -19.78
C ILE A 188 14.90 -12.73 -19.38
N PHE A 189 14.46 -11.89 -20.31
CA PHE A 189 13.32 -10.99 -20.13
C PHE A 189 12.28 -11.20 -21.23
N PRO A 190 10.99 -11.10 -20.90
CA PRO A 190 9.95 -11.10 -21.90
C PRO A 190 10.03 -9.85 -22.78
N LYS A 191 9.86 -10.02 -24.09
CA LYS A 191 9.89 -8.90 -25.07
C LYS A 191 8.78 -7.89 -24.84
N ASN A 192 7.56 -8.37 -24.55
CA ASN A 192 6.42 -7.54 -24.21
C ASN A 192 5.70 -8.06 -22.95
N ILE A 193 5.41 -7.15 -22.02
CA ILE A 193 4.58 -7.40 -20.82
C ILE A 193 3.27 -6.63 -20.97
N HIS A 194 2.14 -7.31 -20.84
CA HIS A 194 0.80 -6.75 -21.00
C HIS A 194 0.07 -6.74 -19.67
N PHE A 195 -0.37 -5.56 -19.25
CA PHE A 195 -1.27 -5.38 -18.11
C PHE A 195 -2.66 -4.96 -18.62
N ASN A 196 -3.71 -5.64 -18.16
CA ASN A 196 -5.09 -5.20 -18.31
C ASN A 196 -5.65 -4.87 -16.93
N VAL A 197 -6.11 -3.63 -16.74
CA VAL A 197 -6.61 -3.12 -15.45
C VAL A 197 -8.10 -2.79 -15.58
N LYS A 198 -8.94 -3.47 -14.79
CA LYS A 198 -10.37 -3.20 -14.64
C LYS A 198 -10.64 -2.62 -13.26
N LYS A 199 -11.43 -1.56 -13.17
CA LYS A 199 -11.88 -0.98 -11.90
C LYS A 199 -13.34 -1.33 -11.62
N TYR A 200 -13.62 -1.80 -10.42
CA TYR A 200 -14.97 -2.04 -9.90
C TYR A 200 -15.24 -1.12 -8.72
N ASP A 201 -16.35 -0.36 -8.74
CA ASP A 201 -16.78 0.39 -7.55
C ASP A 201 -17.17 -0.60 -6.44
N ILE A 202 -16.89 -0.25 -5.18
CA ILE A 202 -17.23 -1.13 -4.05
C ILE A 202 -18.73 -1.45 -3.98
N LYS A 203 -19.58 -0.57 -4.53
CA LYS A 203 -21.04 -0.74 -4.62
C LYS A 203 -21.47 -1.81 -5.63
N GLU A 204 -20.63 -2.13 -6.61
CA GLU A 204 -20.90 -3.15 -7.63
C GLU A 204 -20.57 -4.56 -7.14
N ILE A 205 -19.79 -4.66 -6.05
CA ILE A 205 -19.36 -5.94 -5.49
C ILE A 205 -20.36 -6.37 -4.42
N PRO A 206 -20.88 -7.60 -4.44
CA PRO A 206 -21.81 -8.08 -3.43
C PRO A 206 -21.26 -7.96 -1.99
N SER A 207 -22.16 -7.72 -1.04
CA SER A 207 -21.82 -7.65 0.39
C SER A 207 -21.79 -9.03 1.05
N ASP A 208 -22.58 -9.97 0.54
CA ASP A 208 -22.62 -11.33 1.04
C ASP A 208 -21.33 -12.10 0.68
N PRO A 209 -20.71 -12.84 1.63
CA PRO A 209 -19.49 -13.61 1.37
C PRO A 209 -19.65 -14.70 0.30
N GLU A 210 -20.80 -15.36 0.18
CA GLU A 210 -20.99 -16.36 -0.86
C GLU A 210 -21.08 -15.70 -2.23
N GLU A 211 -21.89 -14.65 -2.36
CA GLU A 211 -22.05 -13.90 -3.61
C GLU A 211 -20.75 -13.23 -4.07
N SER A 212 -20.02 -12.59 -3.16
CA SER A 212 -18.72 -11.98 -3.47
C SER A 212 -17.65 -13.02 -3.81
N GLY A 213 -17.75 -14.22 -3.22
CA GLY A 213 -16.94 -15.37 -3.60
C GLY A 213 -17.25 -15.88 -5.02
N ILE A 214 -18.53 -15.92 -5.41
CA ILE A 214 -18.95 -16.26 -6.78
C ILE A 214 -18.45 -15.20 -7.76
N TRP A 215 -18.60 -13.92 -7.43
CA TRP A 215 -18.07 -12.80 -8.23
C TRP A 215 -16.56 -12.94 -8.47
N LEU A 216 -15.78 -13.28 -7.44
CA LEU A 216 -14.34 -13.49 -7.60
C LEU A 216 -14.02 -14.68 -8.51
N LYS A 217 -14.75 -15.79 -8.39
CA LYS A 217 -14.58 -16.96 -9.27
C LYS A 217 -14.91 -16.65 -10.72
N GLU A 218 -15.92 -15.82 -10.95
CA GLU A 218 -16.31 -15.33 -12.27
C GLU A 218 -15.19 -14.51 -12.92
N LEU A 219 -14.61 -13.56 -12.19
CA LEU A 219 -13.46 -12.80 -12.68
C LEU A 219 -12.29 -13.70 -13.09
N TRP A 220 -12.02 -14.75 -12.32
CA TRP A 220 -10.98 -15.72 -12.67
C TRP A 220 -11.29 -16.54 -13.91
N ARG A 221 -12.57 -16.85 -14.15
CA ARG A 221 -13.01 -17.49 -15.39
C ARG A 221 -12.77 -16.58 -16.59
N GLU A 222 -13.15 -15.30 -16.48
CA GLU A 222 -12.87 -14.31 -17.53
C GLU A 222 -11.37 -14.17 -17.82
N LYS A 223 -10.54 -14.17 -16.77
CA LYS A 223 -9.07 -14.12 -16.93
C LYS A 223 -8.53 -15.33 -17.66
N GLU A 224 -9.00 -16.52 -17.33
CA GLU A 224 -8.61 -17.76 -18.01
C GLU A 224 -8.90 -17.66 -19.51
N GLU A 225 -10.10 -17.22 -19.88
CA GLU A 225 -10.52 -17.07 -21.27
C GLU A 225 -9.72 -15.97 -22.00
N ALA A 226 -9.50 -14.82 -21.35
CA ALA A 226 -8.73 -13.73 -21.92
C ALA A 226 -7.26 -14.13 -22.17
N LEU A 227 -6.66 -14.86 -21.23
CA LEU A 227 -5.31 -15.38 -21.38
C LEU A 227 -5.24 -16.47 -22.45
N LYS A 228 -6.24 -17.36 -22.51
CA LYS A 228 -6.32 -18.37 -23.56
C LYS A 228 -6.31 -17.74 -24.96
N LYS A 229 -7.20 -16.77 -25.20
CA LYS A 229 -7.23 -16.00 -26.46
C LYS A 229 -5.91 -15.30 -26.76
N PHE A 230 -5.27 -14.73 -25.74
CA PHE A 230 -3.98 -14.07 -25.87
C PHE A 230 -2.88 -15.04 -26.32
N TYR A 231 -2.79 -16.24 -25.74
CA TYR A 231 -1.73 -17.20 -26.07
C TYR A 231 -1.98 -18.00 -27.35
N GLU A 232 -3.24 -18.21 -27.73
CA GLU A 232 -3.62 -18.82 -29.01
C GLU A 232 -3.33 -17.89 -30.21
N SER A 233 -3.23 -16.59 -29.96
CA SER A 233 -2.86 -15.61 -31.00
C SER A 233 -1.37 -15.65 -31.33
N GLU A 234 -1.04 -15.33 -32.59
CA GLU A 234 0.35 -15.18 -33.05
C GLU A 234 1.09 -14.13 -32.20
N PRO A 235 2.36 -14.34 -31.79
CA PRO A 235 3.09 -13.48 -30.85
C PRO A 235 2.97 -11.98 -31.15
N HIS A 236 3.20 -11.58 -32.40
CA HIS A 236 3.15 -10.18 -32.85
C HIS A 236 1.73 -9.56 -32.87
N LYS A 237 0.68 -10.37 -32.76
CA LYS A 237 -0.73 -9.95 -32.68
C LYS A 237 -1.31 -10.04 -31.26
N ARG A 238 -0.55 -10.59 -30.28
CA ARG A 238 -1.04 -10.79 -28.92
C ARG A 238 -1.40 -9.47 -28.26
N ARG A 239 -2.68 -9.32 -27.92
CA ARG A 239 -3.23 -8.15 -27.23
C ARG A 239 -4.29 -8.60 -26.25
N LEU A 240 -4.29 -8.01 -25.05
CA LEU A 240 -5.43 -8.10 -24.15
C LEU A 240 -6.43 -7.03 -24.56
N ASP A 241 -7.69 -7.42 -24.71
CA ASP A 241 -8.78 -6.49 -25.00
C ASP A 241 -8.94 -5.54 -23.82
N PRO A 242 -8.85 -4.21 -24.04
CA PRO A 242 -8.91 -3.26 -22.96
C PRO A 242 -10.35 -3.14 -22.45
N SER A 243 -10.52 -3.07 -21.14
CA SER A 243 -11.80 -2.71 -20.51
C SER A 243 -12.15 -1.22 -20.61
N GLY A 244 -11.19 -0.39 -21.04
CA GLY A 244 -11.31 1.06 -21.15
C GLY A 244 -10.34 1.63 -22.19
N VAL A 245 -9.92 2.88 -22.03
CA VAL A 245 -8.93 3.49 -22.93
C VAL A 245 -7.57 2.80 -22.72
N GLY A 246 -6.97 2.26 -23.79
CA GLY A 246 -5.63 1.66 -23.71
C GLY A 246 -4.56 2.74 -23.56
N TYR A 247 -3.65 2.58 -22.60
CA TYR A 247 -2.48 3.46 -22.44
C TYR A 247 -1.19 2.72 -22.83
N MET A 248 -0.12 3.45 -23.11
CA MET A 248 1.23 2.89 -23.12
C MET A 248 2.02 3.60 -22.03
N PHE A 249 2.71 2.83 -21.19
CA PHE A 249 3.58 3.40 -20.16
C PHE A 249 4.77 4.11 -20.84
N PRO A 250 5.24 5.27 -20.36
CA PRO A 250 4.91 5.94 -19.09
C PRO A 250 3.66 6.83 -19.13
N VAL A 251 2.82 6.72 -18.09
CA VAL A 251 1.66 7.61 -17.86
C VAL A 251 2.14 8.87 -17.13
N ARG A 252 1.88 10.07 -17.68
CA ARG A 252 2.25 11.36 -17.05
C ARG A 252 1.55 11.53 -15.69
N THR A 253 2.30 11.88 -14.64
CA THR A 253 1.80 12.16 -13.27
C THR A 253 2.58 13.31 -12.62
N GLU A 254 1.95 14.46 -12.36
CA GLU A 254 2.60 15.74 -12.02
C GLU A 254 3.16 15.85 -10.57
N GLY A 255 4.42 16.31 -10.43
CA GLY A 255 5.07 16.73 -9.18
C GLY A 255 6.61 16.68 -9.20
N ILE A 256 7.30 17.84 -9.15
CA ILE A 256 8.77 17.98 -9.39
C ILE A 256 9.67 17.18 -8.43
N GLY A 257 9.39 17.18 -7.11
CA GLY A 257 10.25 16.47 -6.13
C GLY A 257 10.15 14.95 -6.19
N TYR A 258 8.98 14.43 -6.58
CA TYR A 258 8.76 13.01 -6.83
C TYR A 258 9.36 12.59 -8.17
N TYR A 259 9.27 13.42 -9.21
CA TYR A 259 9.93 13.16 -10.49
C TYR A 259 11.43 12.95 -10.30
N VAL A 260 12.19 13.81 -9.62
CA VAL A 260 13.65 13.61 -9.57
C VAL A 260 14.05 12.24 -8.97
N ALA A 261 13.45 11.84 -7.85
CA ALA A 261 13.79 10.57 -7.20
C ALA A 261 13.17 9.34 -7.90
N PHE A 262 11.91 9.45 -8.32
CA PHE A 262 11.17 8.35 -8.95
C PHE A 262 11.56 8.18 -10.42
N THR A 263 11.80 9.27 -11.15
CA THR A 263 12.35 9.26 -12.51
C THR A 263 13.80 8.80 -12.49
N PHE A 264 14.62 9.08 -11.48
CA PHE A 264 15.94 8.45 -11.35
C PHE A 264 15.83 6.93 -11.18
N TRP A 265 15.05 6.45 -10.20
CA TRP A 265 14.94 5.01 -9.94
C TRP A 265 14.17 4.25 -11.04
N ILE A 266 13.11 4.82 -11.60
CA ILE A 266 12.37 4.22 -12.72
C ILE A 266 13.10 4.39 -14.04
N LEU A 267 13.71 5.53 -14.38
CA LEU A 267 14.50 5.60 -15.61
C LEU A 267 15.73 4.74 -15.51
N MET A 268 16.39 4.62 -14.36
CA MET A 268 17.51 3.69 -14.22
C MET A 268 17.03 2.24 -14.40
N THR A 269 15.94 1.84 -13.73
CA THR A 269 15.41 0.47 -13.84
C THR A 269 14.82 0.21 -15.23
N ALA A 270 14.10 1.17 -15.81
CA ALA A 270 13.49 1.08 -17.12
C ALA A 270 14.53 1.20 -18.23
N ALA A 271 15.60 1.99 -18.08
CA ALA A 271 16.74 2.03 -18.99
C ALA A 271 17.58 0.76 -18.88
N LEU A 272 17.76 0.17 -17.70
CA LEU A 272 18.29 -1.20 -17.60
C LEU A 272 17.39 -2.17 -18.39
N MET A 273 16.07 -2.12 -18.20
CA MET A 273 15.11 -3.02 -18.88
C MET A 273 15.01 -2.79 -20.40
N THR A 274 15.07 -1.55 -20.88
CA THR A 274 14.93 -1.21 -22.31
C THR A 274 16.27 -1.14 -23.05
N TYR A 275 17.33 -0.65 -22.41
CA TYR A 275 18.63 -0.40 -23.03
C TYR A 275 19.60 -1.58 -22.88
N ILE A 276 19.50 -2.37 -21.79
CA ILE A 276 20.31 -3.58 -21.59
C ILE A 276 19.55 -4.85 -22.03
N PHE A 277 18.24 -4.92 -21.81
CA PHE A 277 17.45 -6.14 -22.05
C PHE A 277 16.35 -6.04 -23.13
N GLY A 278 16.11 -4.87 -23.72
CA GLY A 278 15.20 -4.70 -24.87
C GLY A 278 13.70 -4.93 -24.62
N ALA A 279 13.25 -5.01 -23.35
CA ALA A 279 11.86 -5.31 -23.00
C ALA A 279 10.94 -4.08 -23.07
N LYS A 280 9.72 -4.24 -23.60
CA LYS A 280 8.68 -3.19 -23.69
C LYS A 280 7.49 -3.50 -22.78
N VAL A 281 6.98 -2.50 -22.05
CA VAL A 281 5.85 -2.65 -21.11
C VAL A 281 4.60 -1.94 -21.63
N HIS A 282 3.48 -2.66 -21.73
CA HIS A 282 2.19 -2.16 -22.22
C HIS A 282 1.14 -2.24 -21.10
N ILE A 283 0.54 -1.11 -20.71
CA ILE A 283 -0.47 -1.04 -19.64
C ILE A 283 -1.79 -0.51 -20.20
N ARG A 284 -2.83 -1.35 -20.28
CA ARG A 284 -4.14 -0.99 -20.83
C ARG A 284 -5.24 -1.03 -19.77
N GLY A 285 -6.28 -0.22 -19.97
CA GLY A 285 -7.45 -0.18 -19.09
C GLY A 285 -7.47 1.04 -18.17
N ASP A 286 -8.11 0.92 -17.02
CA ASP A 286 -8.39 2.05 -16.13
C ASP A 286 -7.13 2.60 -15.45
N LYS A 287 -7.06 3.94 -15.32
CA LYS A 287 -6.00 4.60 -14.55
C LYS A 287 -6.20 4.29 -13.07
N ILE A 288 -5.16 3.76 -12.42
CA ILE A 288 -5.18 3.52 -10.98
C ILE A 288 -5.16 4.88 -10.27
N ASP A 289 -6.26 5.26 -9.62
CA ASP A 289 -6.34 6.47 -8.80
C ASP A 289 -5.47 6.29 -7.54
N HIS A 290 -4.51 7.19 -7.31
CA HIS A 290 -3.63 7.17 -6.14
C HIS A 290 -4.20 7.92 -4.93
N SER A 291 -5.25 8.72 -5.12
CA SER A 291 -5.88 9.49 -4.06
C SER A 291 -6.87 8.70 -3.21
N LYS A 292 -7.24 7.48 -3.65
CA LYS A 292 -8.26 6.65 -3.00
C LYS A 292 -7.69 5.31 -2.50
N PRO A 293 -8.09 4.87 -1.30
CA PRO A 293 -7.79 3.53 -0.81
C PRO A 293 -8.54 2.48 -1.66
N ALA A 294 -7.79 1.43 -2.03
CA ALA A 294 -8.27 0.37 -2.93
C ALA A 294 -7.60 -0.96 -2.61
N LEU A 295 -8.31 -2.05 -2.91
CA LEU A 295 -7.76 -3.40 -2.96
C LEU A 295 -7.38 -3.70 -4.41
N ILE A 296 -6.12 -4.08 -4.64
CA ILE A 296 -5.63 -4.53 -5.94
C ILE A 296 -5.58 -6.04 -5.90
N ILE A 297 -6.18 -6.66 -6.90
CA ILE A 297 -6.24 -8.10 -7.05
C ILE A 297 -5.54 -8.45 -8.36
N MET A 298 -4.55 -9.34 -8.31
CA MET A 298 -3.73 -9.68 -9.47
C MET A 298 -3.56 -11.20 -9.59
N ASN A 299 -3.45 -11.69 -10.83
CA ASN A 299 -3.08 -13.09 -11.07
C ASN A 299 -1.58 -13.31 -10.79
N HIS A 300 -1.23 -14.48 -10.26
CA HIS A 300 0.12 -14.77 -9.75
C HIS A 300 0.94 -15.60 -10.74
N ARG A 301 1.66 -14.93 -11.65
CA ARG A 301 2.23 -15.62 -12.82
C ARG A 301 3.68 -16.06 -12.66
N THR A 302 4.45 -15.39 -11.80
CA THR A 302 5.88 -15.69 -11.57
C THR A 302 6.21 -15.70 -10.07
N ARG A 303 7.31 -16.36 -9.70
CA ARG A 303 7.83 -16.40 -8.31
C ARG A 303 8.45 -15.09 -7.83
N ILE A 304 8.62 -14.12 -8.73
CA ILE A 304 9.13 -12.78 -8.43
C ILE A 304 8.00 -11.84 -7.99
N ASP A 305 6.77 -12.10 -8.45
CA ASP A 305 5.57 -11.33 -8.06
C ASP A 305 5.30 -11.40 -6.55
N SER A 306 5.69 -12.49 -5.88
CA SER A 306 5.54 -12.70 -4.43
C SER A 306 6.67 -12.14 -3.57
N LYS A 307 7.91 -12.11 -4.07
CA LYS A 307 9.10 -11.92 -3.23
C LYS A 307 9.49 -10.48 -2.95
N ARG A 308 9.08 -9.49 -3.77
CA ARG A 308 9.51 -8.10 -3.57
C ARG A 308 8.66 -7.28 -2.60
N LEU A 309 7.64 -7.88 -1.97
CA LEU A 309 6.75 -7.18 -1.03
C LEU A 309 6.84 -7.67 0.43
N LEU A 310 7.70 -8.65 0.74
CA LEU A 310 7.87 -9.18 2.11
C LEU A 310 9.27 -9.01 2.70
N TYR A 311 10.19 -8.27 2.06
CA TYR A 311 11.47 -7.90 2.66
C TYR A 311 11.55 -6.40 2.95
N GLN A 312 10.87 -6.00 4.03
CA GLN A 312 11.33 -4.95 4.94
C GLN A 312 11.09 -5.44 6.37
N GLU A 313 11.91 -6.40 6.81
CA GLU A 313 12.39 -6.55 8.18
C GLU A 313 13.33 -7.76 8.23
N GLY A 314 14.49 -7.60 8.89
CA GLY A 314 15.41 -8.70 9.18
C GLY A 314 16.80 -8.58 8.53
N ASP A 315 17.45 -7.44 8.67
CA ASP A 315 18.92 -7.41 8.76
C ASP A 315 19.30 -6.70 10.08
N ARG A 316 19.25 -7.49 11.15
CA ARG A 316 20.04 -7.40 12.38
C ARG A 316 20.09 -8.79 13.00
#